data_AF-A0A0S3J2V2-F1
#
_entry.id   AF-A0A0S3J2V2-F1
#
_cell.length_a   1.000
_cell.length_b   1.000
_cell.length_c   1.000
_cell.angle_alpha   90.00
_cell.angle_beta   90.00
_cell.angle_gamma   90.00
#
_symmetry.space_group_name_H-M   'P 1'
#
loop_
_entity.id
_entity.type
_entity.pdbx_description
1 polymer ?
#
loop_
_entity_poly.entity_id
_entity_poly.type
_entity_poly.pdbx_seq_one_letter_code
_entity_poly.pdbx_strand_id
1 'polypeptide(L)'
;MPFDPFQNVWTYYGVFLFIFLGVASAGVGTPPVDTLIVGLINHAAGQIKIIKNTLEHLDHDTNKVLNEYRYISANQREILKNKMIYKRITNCVIHYDAVYYMVKDLEDTYSSVIFAQLSASVLILCITCLQIINVEPLSVPFFAMCTYVFSMTAQIFLYCYFGTILFEESDSVIK
;
A
#
# COMPACT_ATOMS: atom_id res chain seq x y z
N MET A 1 -19.02 -18.79 29.93
CA MET A 1 -18.43 -20.01 29.33
C MET A 1 -19.14 -21.23 29.94
N PRO A 2 -19.35 -22.32 29.18
CA PRO A 2 -20.08 -23.49 29.66
C PRO A 2 -19.29 -24.39 30.65
N PHE A 3 -18.02 -24.08 30.92
CA PHE A 3 -17.15 -24.82 31.87
C PHE A 3 -16.25 -23.85 32.66
N ASP A 4 -15.81 -24.27 33.85
CA ASP A 4 -14.95 -23.49 34.74
C ASP A 4 -13.46 -23.72 34.38
N PRO A 5 -12.74 -22.70 33.88
CA PRO A 5 -11.35 -22.84 33.44
C PRO A 5 -10.36 -23.07 34.59
N PHE A 6 -10.75 -22.82 35.85
CA PHE A 6 -9.87 -22.99 37.01
C PHE A 6 -10.07 -24.33 37.74
N GLN A 7 -10.99 -25.17 37.27
CA GLN A 7 -11.33 -26.43 37.93
C GLN A 7 -10.23 -27.50 37.79
N ASN A 8 -9.47 -27.50 36.69
CA ASN A 8 -8.41 -28.47 36.43
C ASN A 8 -7.25 -27.83 35.66
N VAL A 9 -6.02 -28.10 36.08
CA VAL A 9 -4.79 -27.58 35.48
C VAL A 9 -4.70 -27.92 33.98
N TRP A 10 -5.13 -29.12 33.57
CA TRP A 10 -5.14 -29.52 32.16
C TRP A 10 -6.15 -28.71 31.34
N THR A 11 -7.33 -28.44 31.90
CA THR A 11 -8.35 -27.59 31.27
C THR A 11 -7.85 -26.15 31.15
N TYR A 12 -7.18 -25.63 32.18
CA TYR A 12 -6.56 -24.31 32.15
C TYR A 12 -5.53 -24.18 31.01
N TYR A 13 -4.58 -25.11 30.92
CA TYR A 13 -3.58 -25.09 29.84
C TYR A 13 -4.21 -25.25 28.45
N GLY A 14 -5.24 -26.09 28.31
CA GLY A 14 -5.98 -26.25 27.05
C GLY A 14 -6.66 -24.95 26.61
N VAL A 15 -7.36 -24.26 27.53
CA VAL A 15 -8.00 -22.97 27.26
C VAL A 15 -6.97 -21.89 26.96
N PHE A 16 -5.88 -21.85 27.72
CA PHE A 16 -4.79 -20.90 27.49
C PHE A 16 -4.18 -21.09 26.10
N LEU A 17 -3.88 -22.32 25.71
CA LEU A 17 -3.37 -22.63 24.37
C LEU A 17 -4.37 -22.23 23.29
N PHE A 18 -5.65 -22.51 23.48
CA PHE A 18 -6.69 -22.12 22.53
C PHE A 18 -6.80 -20.60 22.35
N ILE A 19 -6.84 -19.83 23.45
CA ILE A 19 -6.87 -18.36 23.42
C ILE A 19 -5.59 -17.82 22.76
N PHE A 20 -4.43 -18.36 23.14
CA PHE A 20 -3.15 -17.96 22.58
C PHE A 20 -3.11 -18.19 21.06
N LEU A 21 -3.51 -19.38 20.60
CA LEU A 21 -3.59 -19.68 19.17
C LEU A 21 -4.60 -18.78 18.45
N GLY A 22 -5.76 -18.50 19.06
CA GLY A 22 -6.76 -17.60 18.52
C GLY A 22 -6.22 -16.18 18.32
N VAL A 23 -5.65 -15.60 19.37
CA VAL A 23 -5.07 -14.24 19.32
C VAL A 23 -3.87 -14.19 18.37
N ALA A 24 -3.00 -15.21 18.39
CA ALA A 24 -1.87 -15.30 17.47
C ALA A 24 -2.34 -15.39 16.01
N SER A 25 -3.36 -16.19 15.71
CA SER A 25 -3.90 -16.32 14.35
C SER A 25 -4.47 -15.00 13.83
N ALA A 26 -5.18 -14.24 14.67
CA ALA A 26 -5.68 -12.92 14.33
C ALA A 26 -4.52 -11.93 14.12
N GLY A 27 -3.55 -11.90 15.03
CA GLY A 27 -2.40 -11.00 14.97
C GLY A 27 -1.43 -11.29 13.82
N VAL A 28 -1.36 -12.53 13.33
CA VAL A 28 -0.55 -12.89 12.16
C VAL A 28 -1.34 -12.71 10.87
N GLY A 29 -2.66 -12.89 10.89
CA GLY A 29 -3.49 -12.88 9.68
C GLY A 29 -3.79 -11.48 9.14
N THR A 30 -4.12 -10.51 10.00
CA THR A 30 -4.60 -9.19 9.54
C THR A 30 -3.50 -8.22 9.11
N PRO A 31 -2.37 -8.04 9.83
CA PRO A 31 -1.37 -7.04 9.45
C PRO A 31 -0.71 -7.26 8.08
N PRO A 32 -0.43 -8.51 7.63
CA PRO A 32 0.10 -8.75 6.29
C PRO A 32 -0.85 -8.30 5.18
N VAL A 33 -2.16 -8.49 5.38
CA VAL A 33 -3.17 -8.08 4.40
C VAL A 33 -3.18 -6.56 4.27
N ASP A 34 -3.20 -5.85 5.40
CA ASP A 34 -3.14 -4.39 5.40
C ASP A 34 -1.86 -3.84 4.74
N THR A 35 -0.73 -4.45 5.07
CA THR A 35 0.57 -4.08 4.50
C THR A 35 0.63 -4.37 3.01
N LEU A 36 0.02 -5.48 2.56
CA LEU A 36 -0.05 -5.85 1.16
C LEU A 36 -0.87 -4.83 0.36
N ILE A 37 -2.05 -4.44 0.85
CA ILE A 37 -2.91 -3.46 0.17
C ILE A 37 -2.18 -2.12 0.02
N VAL A 38 -1.61 -1.58 1.10
CA VAL A 38 -0.83 -0.35 1.06
C VAL A 38 0.37 -0.48 0.12
N GLY A 39 1.06 -1.63 0.14
CA GLY A 39 2.17 -1.93 -0.75
C GLY A 39 1.78 -1.91 -2.22
N LEU A 40 0.61 -2.45 -2.57
CA LEU A 40 0.08 -2.47 -3.94
C LEU A 40 -0.31 -1.06 -4.43
N ILE A 41 -0.93 -0.24 -3.56
CA ILE A 41 -1.23 1.17 -3.86
C ILE A 41 0.06 1.96 -4.11
N ASN A 42 1.06 1.81 -3.23
CA ASN A 42 2.35 2.45 -3.38
C ASN A 42 3.10 1.95 -4.63
N HIS A 43 2.97 0.66 -4.95
CA HIS A 43 3.53 0.10 -6.18
C HIS A 43 2.89 0.75 -7.42
N ALA A 44 1.56 0.88 -7.46
CA ALA A 44 0.84 1.55 -8.54
C ALA A 44 1.32 2.99 -8.74
N ALA A 45 1.40 3.77 -7.66
CA ALA A 45 1.90 5.14 -7.69
C ALA A 45 3.34 5.21 -8.22
N GLY A 46 4.21 4.29 -7.79
CA GLY A 46 5.57 4.16 -8.30
C GLY A 46 5.63 3.89 -9.80
N GLN A 47 4.76 3.03 -10.33
CA GLN A 47 4.72 2.75 -11.77
C GLN A 47 4.30 3.97 -12.59
N ILE A 48 3.31 4.72 -12.11
CA ILE A 48 2.90 5.98 -12.76
C ILE A 48 4.07 6.97 -12.80
N LYS A 49 4.81 7.10 -11.69
CA LYS A 49 6.00 7.94 -11.61
C LYS A 49 7.10 7.52 -12.59
N ILE A 50 7.30 6.21 -12.79
CA ILE A 50 8.24 5.68 -13.79
C ILE A 50 7.80 6.06 -15.22
N ILE A 51 6.51 5.92 -15.51
CA ILE A 51 5.94 6.29 -16.82
C ILE A 51 6.16 7.79 -17.07
N LYS A 52 5.83 8.64 -16.09
CA LYS A 52 6.05 10.09 -16.15
C LYS A 52 7.51 10.45 -16.40
N ASN A 53 8.43 9.89 -15.60
CA ASN A 53 9.86 10.14 -15.78
C ASN A 53 10.37 9.70 -17.16
N THR A 54 9.83 8.60 -17.71
CA THR A 54 10.15 8.10 -19.05
C THR A 54 9.65 9.06 -20.14
N LEU A 55 8.48 9.66 -19.95
CA LEU A 55 7.91 10.65 -20.88
C LEU A 55 8.67 11.98 -20.81
N GLU A 56 9.02 12.47 -19.62
CA GLU A 56 9.78 13.70 -19.42
C GLU A 56 11.19 13.64 -20.04
N HIS A 57 11.87 12.50 -19.93
CA HIS A 57 13.23 12.31 -20.47
C HIS A 57 13.24 11.69 -21.87
N LEU A 58 12.07 11.56 -22.51
CA LEU A 58 11.89 10.82 -23.76
C LEU A 58 12.80 11.32 -24.88
N ASP A 59 12.85 12.64 -25.11
CA ASP A 59 13.65 13.24 -26.17
C ASP A 59 15.15 13.09 -25.89
N HIS A 60 15.58 13.42 -24.66
CA HIS A 60 16.96 13.31 -24.23
C HIS A 60 17.50 11.88 -24.35
N ASP A 61 16.75 10.90 -23.83
CA ASP A 61 17.15 9.50 -23.85
C ASP A 61 17.13 8.91 -25.25
N THR A 62 16.23 9.39 -26.12
CA THR A 62 16.23 9.00 -27.53
C THR A 62 17.45 9.59 -28.25
N ASN A 63 17.75 10.87 -28.04
CA ASN A 63 18.92 11.54 -28.63
C ASN A 63 20.23 10.88 -28.19
N LYS A 64 20.34 10.44 -26.93
CA LYS A 64 21.50 9.71 -26.40
C LYS A 64 21.77 8.43 -27.17
N VAL A 65 20.75 7.60 -27.36
CA VAL A 65 20.85 6.36 -28.16
C VAL A 65 21.19 6.69 -29.61
N LEU A 66 20.60 7.74 -30.18
CA LEU A 66 20.84 8.18 -31.54
C LEU A 66 22.29 8.67 -31.78
N ASN A 67 22.97 9.16 -30.74
CA ASN A 67 24.36 9.62 -30.79
C ASN A 67 25.37 8.46 -30.81
N GLU A 68 24.97 7.26 -30.40
CA GLU A 68 25.80 6.05 -30.53
C GLU A 68 25.95 5.63 -32.00
N TYR A 69 24.96 5.94 -32.84
CA TYR A 69 25.01 5.69 -34.27
C TYR A 69 25.70 6.84 -35.03
N ARG A 70 27.04 6.75 -35.14
CA ARG A 70 27.90 7.79 -35.75
C ARG A 70 27.82 7.93 -37.29
N TYR A 71 27.21 6.98 -38.00
CA TYR A 71 27.28 6.87 -39.46
C TYR A 71 25.90 6.90 -40.15
N ILE A 72 24.97 7.71 -39.65
CA ILE A 72 23.60 7.83 -40.19
C ILE A 72 23.41 9.24 -40.78
N SER A 73 22.80 9.31 -41.98
CA SER A 73 22.45 10.60 -42.61
C SER A 73 21.44 11.39 -41.77
N ALA A 74 21.42 12.72 -41.88
CA ALA A 74 20.51 13.58 -41.13
C ALA A 74 19.03 13.19 -41.32
N ASN A 75 18.63 12.81 -42.54
CA ASN A 75 17.27 12.36 -42.84
C ASN A 75 16.93 11.01 -42.17
N GLN A 76 17.84 10.02 -42.24
CA GLN A 76 17.62 8.73 -41.55
C GLN A 76 17.61 8.88 -40.02
N ARG A 77 18.39 9.83 -39.50
CA ARG A 77 18.44 10.14 -38.07
C ARG A 77 17.08 10.63 -37.56
N GLU A 78 16.42 11.52 -38.29
CA GLU A 78 15.08 12.01 -37.95
C GLU A 78 14.01 10.91 -37.99
N ILE A 79 14.01 10.08 -39.06
CA ILE A 79 13.09 8.95 -39.19
C ILE A 79 13.26 7.96 -38.02
N LEU A 80 14.51 7.64 -37.66
CA LEU A 80 14.81 6.73 -36.57
C LEU A 80 14.38 7.30 -35.21
N LYS A 81 14.62 8.59 -34.97
CA LYS A 81 14.19 9.30 -33.77
C LYS A 81 12.67 9.25 -33.62
N ASN A 82 11.92 9.60 -34.66
CA ASN A 82 10.45 9.56 -34.64
C ASN A 82 9.93 8.15 -34.38
N LYS A 83 10.54 7.12 -34.99
CA LYS A 83 10.18 5.71 -34.76
C LYS A 83 10.45 5.27 -33.32
N MET A 84 11.58 5.70 -32.72
CA MET A 84 11.94 5.38 -31.34
C MET A 84 11.01 6.07 -30.33
N ILE A 85 10.73 7.36 -30.53
CA ILE A 85 9.79 8.14 -29.73
C ILE A 85 8.41 7.50 -29.78
N TYR A 86 7.90 7.23 -30.97
CA TYR A 86 6.60 6.59 -31.15
C TYR A 86 6.51 5.25 -30.40
N LYS A 87 7.52 4.37 -30.59
CA LYS A 87 7.56 3.08 -29.89
C LYS A 87 7.58 3.22 -28.37
N ARG A 88 8.34 4.18 -27.84
CA ARG A 88 8.40 4.42 -26.38
C ARG A 88 7.09 4.95 -25.84
N ILE A 89 6.45 5.89 -26.53
CA ILE A 89 5.12 6.39 -26.15
C ILE A 89 4.10 5.24 -26.16
N THR A 90 4.09 4.40 -27.21
CA THR A 90 3.20 3.22 -27.25
C THR A 90 3.42 2.29 -26.06
N ASN A 91 4.67 2.03 -25.69
CA ASN A 91 4.98 1.23 -24.51
C ASN A 91 4.50 1.90 -23.21
N CYS A 92 4.64 3.21 -23.08
CA CYS A 92 4.13 3.96 -21.92
C CYS A 92 2.60 3.85 -21.81
N VAL A 93 1.87 3.92 -22.93
CA VAL A 93 0.41 3.77 -22.95
C VAL A 93 0.01 2.36 -22.51
N ILE A 94 0.64 1.32 -23.07
CA ILE A 94 0.37 -0.08 -22.69
C ILE A 94 0.67 -0.31 -21.20
N HIS A 95 1.76 0.27 -20.69
CA HIS A 95 2.11 0.17 -19.27
C HIS A 95 1.09 0.90 -18.40
N TYR A 96 0.67 2.10 -18.78
CA TYR A 96 -0.35 2.86 -18.07
C TYR A 96 -1.67 2.08 -17.99
N ASP A 97 -2.11 1.47 -19.08
CA ASP A 97 -3.31 0.61 -19.10
C ASP A 97 -3.17 -0.55 -18.12
N ALA A 98 -2.01 -1.22 -18.09
CA ALA A 98 -1.77 -2.31 -17.15
C ALA A 98 -1.85 -1.86 -15.68
N VAL A 99 -1.28 -0.69 -15.36
CA VAL A 99 -1.39 -0.10 -14.01
C VAL A 99 -2.83 0.27 -13.68
N TYR A 100 -3.57 0.84 -14.64
CA TYR A 100 -4.98 1.17 -14.48
C TYR A 100 -5.83 -0.06 -14.14
N TYR A 101 -5.66 -1.17 -14.87
CA TYR A 101 -6.37 -2.41 -14.56
C TYR A 101 -5.97 -2.97 -13.20
N MET A 102 -4.69 -2.92 -12.82
CA MET A 102 -4.25 -3.34 -11.49
C MET A 102 -4.93 -2.51 -10.39
N VAL A 103 -5.02 -1.17 -10.53
CA VAL A 103 -5.70 -0.30 -9.56
C VAL A 103 -7.19 -0.59 -9.49
N LYS A 104 -7.83 -0.84 -10.64
CA LYS A 104 -9.25 -1.22 -10.70
C LYS A 104 -9.51 -2.54 -9.97
N ASP A 105 -8.68 -3.55 -10.19
CA ASP A 105 -8.79 -4.84 -9.49
C ASP A 105 -8.60 -4.68 -7.97
N LEU A 106 -7.68 -3.79 -7.54
CA LEU A 106 -7.49 -3.47 -6.13
C LEU A 106 -8.72 -2.81 -5.52
N GLU A 107 -9.32 -1.84 -6.23
CA GLU A 107 -10.52 -1.14 -5.78
C GLU A 107 -11.70 -2.12 -5.67
N ASP A 108 -11.96 -2.91 -6.72
CA ASP A 108 -13.08 -3.86 -6.75
C ASP A 108 -12.93 -4.94 -5.66
N THR A 109 -11.70 -5.39 -5.39
CA THR A 109 -11.44 -6.46 -4.40
C THR A 109 -11.43 -5.93 -2.96
N TYR A 110 -10.81 -4.79 -2.72
CA TYR A 110 -10.47 -4.35 -1.36
C TYR A 110 -11.22 -3.10 -0.89
N SER A 111 -11.95 -2.37 -1.74
CA SER A 111 -12.65 -1.13 -1.34
C SER A 111 -13.56 -1.33 -0.12
N SER A 112 -14.40 -2.39 -0.14
CA SER A 112 -15.28 -2.71 0.99
C SER A 112 -14.50 -3.10 2.25
N VAL A 113 -13.40 -3.84 2.10
CA VAL A 113 -12.55 -4.28 3.21
C VAL A 113 -11.84 -3.10 3.85
N ILE A 114 -11.25 -2.21 3.05
CA ILE A 114 -10.59 -0.97 3.49
C ILE A 114 -11.59 -0.09 4.23
N PHE A 115 -12.80 0.09 3.69
CA PHE A 115 -13.84 0.88 4.35
C PHE A 115 -14.22 0.32 5.73
N ALA A 116 -14.46 -0.99 5.81
CA ALA A 116 -14.79 -1.66 7.07
C ALA A 116 -13.63 -1.54 8.07
N GLN A 117 -12.39 -1.74 7.62
CA GLN A 117 -11.18 -1.66 8.42
C GLN A 117 -10.96 -0.25 8.98
N LEU A 118 -11.05 0.78 8.14
CA LEU A 118 -10.90 2.17 8.58
C LEU A 118 -11.99 2.56 9.60
N SER A 119 -13.23 2.15 9.35
CA SER A 119 -14.35 2.39 10.27
C SER A 119 -14.14 1.70 11.62
N ALA A 120 -13.72 0.43 11.60
CA ALA A 120 -13.42 -0.34 12.80
C ALA A 120 -12.23 0.26 13.57
N SER A 121 -11.15 0.63 12.87
CA SER A 121 -9.96 1.24 13.49
C SER A 121 -10.28 2.55 14.18
N VAL A 122 -11.13 3.42 13.60
CA VAL A 122 -11.57 4.66 14.25
C VAL A 122 -12.34 4.36 15.53
N LEU A 123 -13.29 3.43 15.50
CA LEU A 123 -14.06 3.04 16.70
C LEU A 123 -13.16 2.48 17.79
N ILE A 124 -12.24 1.59 17.43
CA ILE A 124 -11.33 0.98 18.41
C ILE A 124 -10.38 2.04 18.97
N LEU A 125 -9.85 2.96 18.14
CA LEU A 125 -9.04 4.09 18.60
C LEU A 125 -9.79 4.94 19.62
N CYS A 126 -11.06 5.28 19.38
CA CYS A 126 -11.88 6.02 20.34
C CYS A 126 -11.99 5.28 21.68
N ILE A 127 -12.28 3.99 21.65
CA ILE A 127 -12.42 3.16 22.86
C ILE A 127 -11.08 3.05 23.59
N THR A 128 -9.97 2.78 22.89
CA THR A 128 -8.64 2.66 23.49
C THR A 128 -8.20 3.97 24.13
N CYS A 129 -8.41 5.12 23.47
CA CYS A 129 -8.12 6.43 24.06
C CYS A 129 -8.90 6.67 25.35
N LEU A 130 -10.17 6.26 25.42
CA LEU A 130 -10.96 6.34 26.66
C LEU A 130 -10.43 5.39 27.74
N GLN A 131 -9.97 4.19 27.37
CA GLN A 131 -9.40 3.23 28.31
C GLN A 131 -8.08 3.73 28.92
N ILE A 132 -7.23 4.38 28.13
CA ILE A 132 -5.94 4.93 28.58
C ILE A 132 -6.12 5.88 29.78
N ILE A 133 -7.21 6.65 29.81
CA ILE A 133 -7.52 7.59 30.91
C ILE A 133 -7.70 6.85 32.25
N ASN A 134 -8.15 5.59 32.21
CA ASN A 134 -8.46 4.79 33.39
C ASN A 134 -7.32 3.85 33.80
N VAL A 135 -6.24 3.76 33.00
CA VAL A 135 -5.08 2.90 33.29
C VAL A 135 -4.05 3.69 34.09
N GLU A 136 -3.39 3.03 35.05
CA GLU A 136 -2.33 3.64 35.82
C GLU A 136 -1.20 4.14 34.90
N PRO A 137 -0.82 5.42 34.97
CA PRO A 137 0.20 5.98 34.10
C PRO A 137 1.55 5.28 34.32
N LEU A 138 2.32 5.12 33.24
CA LEU A 138 3.62 4.43 33.23
C LEU A 138 3.58 2.93 33.57
N SER A 139 2.40 2.32 33.64
CA SER A 139 2.26 0.87 33.75
C SER A 139 2.51 0.16 32.41
N VAL A 140 2.81 -1.14 32.44
CA VAL A 140 2.91 -1.99 31.23
C VAL A 140 1.66 -1.88 30.32
N PRO A 141 0.41 -1.97 30.82
CA PRO A 141 -0.76 -1.81 29.98
C PRO A 141 -0.91 -0.40 29.38
N PHE A 142 -0.45 0.65 30.08
CA PHE A 142 -0.43 2.01 29.53
C PHE A 142 0.44 2.07 28.27
N PHE A 143 1.69 1.59 28.35
CA PHE A 143 2.58 1.56 27.20
C PHE A 143 2.03 0.70 26.05
N ALA A 144 1.46 -0.47 26.36
CA ALA A 144 0.85 -1.34 25.36
C ALA A 144 -0.29 -0.65 24.59
N MET A 145 -1.17 0.07 25.31
CA MET A 145 -2.26 0.84 24.69
C MET A 145 -1.73 2.02 23.87
N CYS A 146 -0.70 2.74 24.34
CA CYS A 146 -0.08 3.83 23.58
C CYS A 146 0.55 3.32 22.27
N THR A 147 1.31 2.21 22.32
CA THR A 147 1.88 1.59 21.12
C THR A 147 0.79 1.17 20.15
N TYR A 148 -0.30 0.58 20.66
CA TYR A 148 -1.43 0.19 19.83
C TYR A 148 -2.11 1.39 19.14
N VAL A 149 -2.35 2.49 19.86
CA VAL A 149 -2.90 3.74 19.29
C VAL A 149 -1.97 4.29 18.21
N PHE A 150 -0.67 4.32 18.46
CA PHE A 150 0.32 4.77 17.48
C PHE A 150 0.30 3.90 16.22
N SER A 151 0.31 2.56 16.38
CA SER A 151 0.27 1.62 15.26
C SER A 151 -0.99 1.78 14.40
N MET A 152 -2.17 1.85 15.03
CA MET A 152 -3.42 2.03 14.30
C MET A 152 -3.51 3.38 13.59
N THR A 153 -3.01 4.45 14.23
CA THR A 153 -2.96 5.79 13.61
C THR A 153 -2.01 5.80 12.42
N ALA A 154 -0.83 5.17 12.55
CA ALA A 154 0.13 5.04 11.47
C ALA A 154 -0.45 4.26 10.27
N GLN A 155 -1.18 3.18 10.54
CA GLN A 155 -1.86 2.41 9.50
C GLN A 155 -2.85 3.26 8.70
N ILE A 156 -3.75 3.99 9.39
CA ILE A 156 -4.71 4.91 8.75
C ILE A 156 -3.97 5.98 7.93
N PHE A 157 -2.93 6.58 8.51
CA PHE A 157 -2.13 7.59 7.83
C PHE A 157 -1.51 7.07 6.53
N LEU A 158 -0.93 5.87 6.54
CA LEU A 158 -0.33 5.27 5.35
C LEU A 158 -1.35 5.03 4.24
N TYR A 159 -2.53 4.49 4.58
CA TYR A 159 -3.62 4.33 3.62
C TYR A 159 -4.00 5.66 2.95
N CYS A 160 -4.24 6.70 3.75
CA CYS A 160 -4.61 8.01 3.23
C CYS A 160 -3.49 8.65 2.40
N TYR A 161 -2.25 8.56 2.86
CA TYR A 161 -1.09 9.16 2.22
C TYR A 161 -0.83 8.55 0.84
N PHE A 162 -0.72 7.21 0.76
CA PHE A 162 -0.44 6.56 -0.52
C PHE A 162 -1.64 6.59 -1.46
N GLY A 163 -2.86 6.54 -0.94
CA GLY A 163 -4.06 6.78 -1.76
C GLY A 163 -4.07 8.18 -2.38
N THR A 164 -3.65 9.19 -1.63
CA THR A 164 -3.55 10.57 -2.14
C THR A 164 -2.46 10.71 -3.20
N ILE A 165 -1.27 10.13 -2.98
CA ILE A 165 -0.20 10.12 -3.98
C ILE A 165 -0.68 9.45 -5.27
N LEU A 166 -1.34 8.30 -5.17
CA LEU A 166 -1.84 7.60 -6.36
C LEU A 166 -2.81 8.48 -7.14
N PHE A 167 -3.70 9.20 -6.45
CA PHE A 167 -4.63 10.14 -7.07
C PHE A 167 -3.91 11.31 -7.75
N GLU A 168 -2.96 11.95 -7.05
CA GLU A 168 -2.19 13.09 -7.58
C GLU A 168 -1.33 12.70 -8.79
N GLU A 169 -0.62 11.58 -8.72
CA GLU A 169 0.22 11.11 -9.83
C GLU A 169 -0.64 10.75 -11.04
N SER A 170 -1.81 10.12 -10.84
CA SER A 170 -2.75 9.80 -11.91
C SER A 170 -3.31 11.05 -12.61
N ASP A 171 -3.68 12.09 -11.85
CA ASP A 171 -4.17 13.36 -12.41
C ASP A 171 -3.07 14.12 -13.15
N SER A 172 -1.83 14.05 -12.66
CA SER A 172 -0.69 14.76 -13.25
C SER A 172 -0.26 14.25 -14.61
N VAL A 173 -0.67 13.04 -15.02
CA VAL A 173 -0.38 12.48 -16.35
C VAL A 173 -1.27 13.12 -17.43
N ILE A 174 -2.43 13.67 -17.07
CA ILE A 174 -3.41 14.24 -18.00
C ILE A 174 -3.15 15.75 -18.27
N LYS A 175 -2.39 16.43 -17.41
CA LYS A 175 -2.03 17.86 -17.53
C LYS A 175 -0.70 18.08 -18.21
#